data_AF-A0A1A8KI74-F1
#
_entry.id   AF-A0A1A8KI74-F1
#
_cell.length_a   1.000
_cell.length_b   1.000
_cell.length_c   1.000
_cell.angle_alpha   90.00
_cell.angle_beta   90.00
_cell.angle_gamma   90.00
#
_symmetry.space_group_name_H-M   'P 1'
#
loop_
_entity.id
_entity.type
_entity.pdbx_description
1 polymer ?
#
loop_
_entity_poly.entity_id
_entity_poly.type
_entity_poly.pdbx_seq_one_letter_code
_entity_poly.pdbx_strand_id
1 'polypeptide(L)'
;ADVVQLKKLLDTKLQQKQARQTGICPIRRELYAQCFDEIIRQVTINCAERGLLLLRVRDEINMTIAAYQTLYESSVAVGFRKALQSEQRKYQL
;
A
#
# COMPACT_ATOMS: atom_id res chain seq x y z
N ALA A 1 -9.55 14.47 19.05
CA ALA A 1 -10.42 14.46 17.86
C ALA A 1 -11.20 13.15 17.88
N ASP A 2 -12.49 13.18 17.55
CA ASP A 2 -13.34 12.01 17.60
C ASP A 2 -13.00 11.04 16.45
N VAL A 3 -12.72 9.77 16.77
CA VAL A 3 -12.44 8.69 15.79
C VAL A 3 -13.59 8.57 14.77
N VAL A 4 -14.82 8.87 15.18
CA VAL A 4 -15.99 8.88 14.29
C VAL A 4 -15.86 9.95 13.21
N GLN A 5 -15.35 11.13 13.55
CA GLN A 5 -15.16 12.21 12.58
C GLN A 5 -14.04 11.87 11.58
N LEU A 6 -12.94 11.26 12.07
CA LEU A 6 -11.86 10.82 11.21
C LEU A 6 -12.33 9.79 10.18
N LYS A 7 -13.15 8.83 10.60
CA LYS A 7 -13.78 7.86 9.70
C LYS A 7 -14.66 8.54 8.65
N LYS A 8 -15.56 9.43 9.06
CA LYS A 8 -16.44 10.16 8.13
C LYS A 8 -15.65 10.94 7.08
N LEU A 9 -14.55 11.58 7.48
CA LEU A 9 -13.66 12.29 6.57
C LEU A 9 -12.98 11.34 5.58
N LEU A 10 -12.48 10.20 6.06
CA LEU A 10 -11.87 9.18 5.20
C LEU A 10 -12.89 8.66 4.17
N ASP A 11 -14.09 8.28 4.61
CA ASP A 11 -15.15 7.77 3.75
C ASP A 11 -15.54 8.79 2.67
N THR A 12 -15.67 10.06 3.07
CA THR A 12 -15.94 11.17 2.14
C THR A 12 -14.82 11.32 1.10
N LYS A 13 -13.56 11.30 1.52
CA LYS A 13 -12.41 11.42 0.61
C LYS A 13 -12.31 10.23 -0.34
N LEU A 14 -12.58 9.01 0.13
CA LEU A 14 -12.59 7.81 -0.68
C LEU A 14 -13.65 7.89 -1.79
N GLN A 15 -14.85 8.37 -1.47
CA GLN A 15 -15.91 8.59 -2.44
C GLN A 15 -15.55 9.70 -3.44
N GLN A 16 -15.10 10.87 -2.94
CA GLN A 16 -14.75 12.01 -3.78
C GLN A 16 -13.63 11.70 -4.77
N LYS A 17 -12.62 10.93 -4.34
CA LYS A 17 -11.52 10.49 -5.20
C LYS A 17 -11.80 9.21 -5.98
N GLN A 18 -13.03 8.69 -5.91
CA GLN A 18 -13.47 7.47 -6.61
C GLN A 18 -12.50 6.29 -6.41
N ALA A 19 -12.05 6.10 -5.16
CA ALA A 19 -11.17 5.00 -4.83
C ALA A 19 -11.87 3.66 -5.10
N ARG A 20 -11.17 2.73 -5.76
CA ARG A 20 -11.70 1.37 -5.99
C ARG A 20 -11.98 0.70 -4.65
N GLN A 21 -13.03 -0.11 -4.56
CA GLN A 21 -13.34 -0.87 -3.35
C GLN A 21 -12.56 -2.18 -3.24
N THR A 22 -12.15 -2.76 -4.37
CA THR A 22 -11.42 -4.03 -4.44
C THR A 22 -10.14 -3.89 -5.27
N GLY A 23 -9.25 -4.87 -5.16
CA GLY A 23 -7.95 -4.88 -5.84
C GLY A 23 -6.99 -3.79 -5.33
N ILE A 24 -5.85 -3.66 -6.02
CA ILE A 24 -4.84 -2.64 -5.70
C ILE A 24 -5.34 -1.27 -6.16
N CYS A 25 -5.36 -0.30 -5.24
CA CYS A 25 -5.80 1.07 -5.51
C CYS A 25 -4.84 2.06 -4.84
N PRO A 26 -4.05 2.83 -5.62
CA PRO A 26 -3.11 3.81 -5.08
C PRO A 26 -3.79 4.90 -4.26
N ILE A 27 -4.93 5.42 -4.74
CA ILE A 27 -5.73 6.44 -4.04
C ILE A 27 -6.18 5.94 -2.68
N ARG A 28 -6.71 4.70 -2.62
CA ARG A 28 -7.11 4.09 -1.35
C ARG A 28 -5.90 3.93 -0.43
N ARG A 29 -4.78 3.41 -0.94
CA ARG A 29 -3.56 3.25 -0.13
C ARG A 29 -3.10 4.57 0.48
N GLU A 30 -3.07 5.65 -0.30
CA GLU A 30 -2.67 6.98 0.15
C GLU A 30 -3.61 7.51 1.25
N LEU A 31 -4.93 7.43 1.04
CA LEU A 31 -5.91 7.93 2.00
C LEU A 31 -5.89 7.15 3.32
N TYR A 32 -5.72 5.83 3.26
CA TYR A 32 -5.55 5.00 4.46
C TYR A 32 -4.23 5.28 5.17
N ALA A 33 -3.13 5.52 4.44
CA ALA A 33 -1.85 5.91 5.05
C ALA A 33 -1.98 7.24 5.83
N GLN A 34 -2.57 8.27 5.23
CA GLN A 34 -2.83 9.55 5.90
C GLN A 34 -3.73 9.39 7.14
N CYS A 35 -4.78 8.56 7.04
CA CYS A 35 -5.66 8.27 8.17
C CYS A 35 -4.90 7.57 9.31
N PHE A 36 -4.04 6.60 8.97
CA PHE A 36 -3.26 5.86 9.96
C PHE A 36 -2.20 6.74 10.63
N ASP A 37 -1.58 7.65 9.89
CA ASP A 37 -0.66 8.65 10.47
C ASP A 37 -1.37 9.57 11.47
N GLU A 38 -2.62 9.95 11.20
CA GLU A 38 -3.44 10.72 12.13
C GLU A 38 -3.83 9.89 13.38
N ILE A 39 -4.10 8.60 13.22
CA ILE A 39 -4.31 7.68 14.36
C ILE A 39 -3.04 7.59 15.21
N ILE A 40 -1.87 7.40 14.59
CA ILE A 40 -0.58 7.38 15.30
C ILE A 40 -0.40 8.69 16.07
N ARG A 41 -0.62 9.84 15.43
CA ARG A 41 -0.52 11.16 16.08
C ARG A 41 -1.43 11.26 17.31
N GLN A 42 -2.69 10.87 17.21
CA GLN A 42 -3.63 10.89 18.33
C GLN A 42 -3.23 9.93 19.45
N VAL A 43 -2.77 8.73 19.12
CA VAL A 43 -2.30 7.74 20.10
C VAL A 43 -1.03 8.24 20.79
N THR A 44 -0.09 8.85 20.07
CA THR A 44 1.15 9.44 20.63
C THR A 44 0.83 10.53 21.66
N ILE A 45 -0.17 11.38 21.39
CA ILE A 45 -0.62 12.40 22.36
C ILE A 45 -1.11 11.76 23.66
N ASN A 46 -1.80 10.62 23.56
CA ASN A 46 -2.30 9.92 24.74
C ASN A 46 -1.19 9.12 25.46
N CYS A 47 -0.28 8.50 24.71
CA CYS A 47 0.85 7.71 25.20
C CYS A 47 1.89 7.55 24.09
N ALA A 48 3.06 8.16 24.29
CA ALA A 48 4.11 8.24 23.28
C ALA A 48 4.65 6.86 22.90
N GLU A 49 4.77 5.95 23.86
CA GLU A 49 5.29 4.59 23.67
C GLU A 49 4.38 3.76 22.77
N ARG A 50 3.05 3.91 22.94
CA ARG A 50 2.07 3.27 22.06
C ARG A 50 2.12 3.85 20.65
N GLY A 51 2.29 5.16 20.54
CA GLY A 51 2.50 5.84 19.26
C GLY A 51 3.73 5.32 18.52
N LEU A 52 4.86 5.20 19.23
CA LEU A 52 6.11 4.64 18.71
C LEU A 52 5.96 3.17 18.28
N LEU A 53 5.21 2.37 19.04
CA LEU A 53 4.94 0.98 18.67
C LEU A 53 4.14 0.89 17.37
N LEU A 54 3.07 1.69 17.22
CA LEU A 54 2.28 1.73 15.99
C LEU A 54 3.11 2.22 14.79
N LEU A 55 3.99 3.19 14.99
CA LEU A 55 4.93 3.66 13.98
C LEU A 55 5.81 2.52 13.45
N ARG A 56 6.39 1.72 14.36
CA ARG A 56 7.23 0.58 13.99
C ARG A 56 6.46 -0.49 13.21
N VAL A 57 5.25 -0.81 13.65
CA VAL A 57 4.37 -1.76 12.95
C VAL A 57 4.03 -1.27 11.54
N ARG A 58 3.74 0.03 11.38
CA ARG A 58 3.50 0.65 10.07
C ARG A 58 4.71 0.48 9.14
N ASP A 59 5.90 0.76 9.65
CA ASP A 59 7.13 0.75 8.87
C ASP A 59 7.50 -0.69 8.46
N GLU A 60 7.31 -1.66 9.35
CA GLU A 60 7.48 -3.09 9.05
C GLU A 60 6.53 -3.54 7.92
N ILE A 61 5.23 -3.22 8.01
CA ILE A 61 4.26 -3.56 6.96
C ILE A 61 4.63 -2.91 5.62
N ASN A 62 5.09 -1.66 5.63
CA ASN A 62 5.54 -0.97 4.42
C ASN A 62 6.77 -1.65 3.80
N MET A 63 7.73 -2.07 4.62
CA MET A 63 8.89 -2.86 4.16
C MET A 63 8.45 -4.19 3.54
N THR A 64 7.52 -4.91 4.18
CA THR A 64 6.98 -6.17 3.64
C THR A 64 6.28 -5.96 2.29
N ILE A 65 5.47 -4.90 2.16
CA ILE A 65 4.81 -4.60 0.88
C ILE A 65 5.84 -4.25 -0.20
N ALA A 66 6.86 -3.47 0.12
CA ALA A 66 7.93 -3.15 -0.84
C ALA A 66 8.68 -4.41 -1.30
N ALA A 67 8.96 -5.34 -0.39
CA ALA A 67 9.58 -6.63 -0.75
C ALA A 67 8.69 -7.44 -1.71
N TYR A 68 7.37 -7.48 -1.46
CA TYR A 68 6.44 -8.14 -2.38
C TYR A 68 6.35 -7.46 -3.75
N GLN A 69 6.41 -6.12 -3.80
CA GLN A 69 6.43 -5.38 -5.07
C GLN A 69 7.68 -5.74 -5.89
N THR A 70 8.86 -5.72 -5.27
CA THR A 70 10.12 -6.13 -5.92
C THR A 70 10.06 -7.57 -6.43
N LEU A 71 9.51 -8.50 -5.64
CA LEU A 71 9.37 -9.90 -6.05
C LEU A 71 8.42 -10.04 -7.24
N TYR A 72 7.31 -9.30 -7.23
CA TYR A 72 6.34 -9.30 -8.34
C TYR A 72 6.96 -8.76 -9.62
N GLU A 73 7.63 -7.61 -9.56
CA GLU A 73 8.32 -7.00 -10.70
C GLU A 73 9.39 -7.92 -11.29
N SER A 74 10.20 -8.55 -10.43
CA SER A 74 11.18 -9.55 -10.83
C SER A 74 10.52 -10.75 -11.52
N SER A 75 9.42 -11.25 -10.96
CA SER A 75 8.67 -12.38 -11.53
C SER A 75 8.11 -12.06 -12.92
N VAL A 76 7.55 -10.86 -13.09
CA VAL A 76 7.04 -10.35 -14.37
C VAL A 76 8.19 -10.23 -15.38
N ALA A 77 9.35 -9.68 -14.99
CA ALA A 77 10.52 -9.56 -15.86
C ALA A 77 11.07 -10.92 -16.33
N VAL A 78 11.05 -11.95 -15.46
CA VAL A 78 11.38 -13.32 -15.86
C VAL A 78 10.38 -13.85 -16.89
N GLY A 79 9.07 -13.62 -16.68
CA GLY A 79 8.02 -14.00 -17.62
C GLY A 79 8.23 -13.41 -19.02
N PHE A 80 8.48 -12.10 -19.10
CA PHE A 80 8.76 -11.41 -20.36
C PHE A 80 9.98 -11.98 -21.09
N ARG A 81 11.10 -12.21 -20.38
CA ARG A 81 12.32 -12.76 -20.99
C ARG A 81 12.07 -14.14 -21.59
N LYS A 82 11.34 -15.01 -20.89
CA LYS A 82 11.02 -16.35 -21.38
C LYS A 82 10.09 -16.30 -22.61
N ALA A 83 9.10 -15.41 -22.61
CA ALA A 83 8.23 -15.22 -23.77
C ALA A 83 9.03 -14.78 -25.01
N LEU A 84 9.92 -13.79 -24.86
CA LEU A 84 10.76 -13.30 -25.94
C LEU A 84 11.72 -14.38 -26.48
N GLN A 85 12.36 -15.14 -25.59
CA GLN A 85 13.22 -16.27 -25.98
C GLN A 85 12.45 -17.34 -26.76
N SER A 86 11.20 -17.61 -26.37
CA SER A 86 10.36 -18.59 -27.07
C SER A 86 10.01 -18.13 -28.50
N GLU A 87 9.74 -16.83 -28.68
CA GLU A 87 9.50 -16.24 -30.00
C GLU A 87 10.75 -16.29 -30.88
N GLN A 88 11.91 -15.88 -30.36
CA GLN A 88 13.17 -15.94 -31.11
C GLN A 88 13.50 -17.34 -31.61
N ARG A 89 13.25 -18.38 -30.80
CA ARG A 89 13.47 -19.77 -31.19
C ARG A 89 12.57 -20.23 -32.34
N LYS A 90 11.36 -19.69 -32.48
CA LYS A 90 10.47 -20.01 -33.60
C LYS A 90 10.99 -19.48 -34.94
N TYR A 91 11.67 -18.33 -34.93
CA TYR A 91 12.27 -17.73 -36.13
C TYR A 91 13.66 -18.29 -36.47
N GLN A 92 14.26 -19.06 -35.56
CA GLN A 92 15.54 -19.74 -35.77
C GLN A 92 15.37 -21.20 -36.28
N LEU A 93 14.11 -21.65 -36.42
CA LEU A 93 13.71 -22.90 -37.06
C LEU A 93 13.10 -22.58 -38.44
#